data_AF-A0A950FR90-F1
#
_entry.id   AF-A0A950FR90-F1
#
_cell.length_a   1.000
_cell.length_b   1.000
_cell.length_c   1.000
_cell.angle_alpha   90.00
_cell.angle_beta   90.00
_cell.angle_gamma   90.00
#
_symmetry.space_group_name_H-M   'P 1'
#
loop_
_entity.id
_entity.type
_entity.pdbx_description
1 polymer ?
#
loop_
_entity_poly.entity_id
_entity_poly.type
_entity_poly.pdbx_seq_one_letter_code
_entity_poly.pdbx_strand_id
1 'polypeptide(L)'
;MSQSEISGGTPAWPSLEQQLVESRVVHGSALEQLVKDNQDFSMLWPREANDQLRIPLWLRVYWRKNHPENTFPEHSASLGYPMALLDLYEWMVAHQDLKRVEQVPPKPAAPGTPGKP
;
A
#
# COMPACT_ATOMS: atom_id res chain seq x y z
N MET A 1 31.54 4.43 -33.33
CA MET A 1 30.31 3.74 -32.91
C MET A 1 30.16 3.97 -31.42
N SER A 2 29.22 4.83 -31.04
CA SER A 2 28.99 5.25 -29.66
C SER A 2 28.32 4.12 -28.89
N GLN A 3 29.04 3.50 -27.96
CA GLN A 3 28.41 2.67 -26.93
C GLN A 3 27.87 3.63 -25.87
N SER A 4 26.55 3.83 -25.90
CA SER A 4 25.82 4.47 -24.81
C SER A 4 25.92 3.55 -23.59
N GLU A 5 26.63 4.03 -22.57
CA GLU A 5 26.67 3.45 -21.24
C GLU A 5 25.24 3.41 -20.68
N ILE A 6 24.61 2.23 -20.69
CA ILE A 6 23.48 1.94 -19.81
C ILE A 6 24.07 1.90 -18.41
N SER A 7 23.97 3.00 -17.68
CA SER A 7 24.33 3.04 -16.27
C SER A 7 23.48 2.02 -15.52
N GLY A 8 24.04 0.84 -15.27
CA GLY A 8 23.53 -0.15 -14.31
C GLY A 8 23.70 0.37 -12.88
N GLY A 9 23.09 1.51 -12.58
CA GLY A 9 23.09 2.10 -11.26
C GLY A 9 22.12 1.35 -10.36
N THR A 10 22.54 1.07 -9.12
CA THR A 10 21.65 0.56 -8.08
C THR A 10 20.45 1.50 -7.95
N PRO A 11 19.21 0.98 -7.93
CA PRO A 11 18.02 1.81 -7.73
C PRO A 11 18.16 2.65 -6.46
N ALA A 12 17.90 3.95 -6.59
CA ALA A 12 17.92 4.89 -5.47
C ALA A 12 16.61 4.76 -4.68
N TRP A 13 16.60 3.90 -3.67
CA TRP A 13 15.44 3.70 -2.82
C TRP A 13 15.27 4.85 -1.81
N PRO A 14 14.02 5.27 -1.51
CA PRO A 14 13.77 6.29 -0.50
C PRO A 14 14.10 5.78 0.90
N SER A 15 14.54 6.68 1.77
CA SER A 15 14.73 6.36 3.18
C SER A 15 13.40 6.08 3.88
N LEU A 16 13.45 5.41 5.03
CA LEU A 16 12.27 5.23 5.87
C LEU A 16 11.61 6.58 6.22
N GLU A 17 12.42 7.56 6.62
CA GLU A 17 11.91 8.88 6.99
C GLU A 17 11.21 9.59 5.82
N GLN A 18 11.76 9.49 4.62
CA GLN A 18 11.11 10.03 3.41
C GLN A 18 9.72 9.39 3.20
N GLN A 19 9.61 8.08 3.34
CA GLN A 19 8.33 7.37 3.19
C GLN A 19 7.31 7.76 4.27
N LEU A 20 7.75 7.91 5.52
CA LEU A 20 6.89 8.33 6.62
C LEU A 20 6.35 9.75 6.40
N VAL A 21 7.21 10.68 5.96
CA VAL A 21 6.82 12.06 5.64
C VAL A 21 5.86 12.10 4.46
N GLU A 22 6.17 11.40 3.36
CA GLU A 22 5.33 11.37 2.16
C GLU A 22 3.94 10.78 2.44
N SER A 23 3.89 9.72 3.24
CA SER A 23 2.64 9.06 3.63
C SER A 23 1.93 9.74 4.81
N ARG A 24 2.48 10.85 5.34
CA ARG A 24 1.96 11.60 6.50
C ARG A 24 1.71 10.71 7.72
N VAL A 25 2.65 9.81 8.00
CA VAL A 25 2.53 8.85 9.09
C VAL A 25 2.81 9.52 10.43
N VAL A 26 1.93 9.27 11.40
CA VAL A 26 2.04 9.70 12.79
C VAL A 26 3.00 8.77 13.52
N HIS A 27 3.98 9.35 14.21
CA HIS A 27 4.93 8.58 15.01
C HIS A 27 4.24 7.76 16.12
N GLY A 28 4.69 6.53 16.31
CA GLY A 28 4.11 5.60 17.28
C GLY A 28 2.80 4.94 16.85
N SER A 29 2.30 5.22 15.64
CA SER A 29 1.10 4.57 15.10
C SER A 29 1.39 3.12 14.64
N ALA A 30 0.32 2.33 14.50
CA ALA A 30 0.44 0.99 13.93
C ALA A 30 0.89 1.02 12.47
N LEU A 31 0.49 2.06 11.72
CA LEU A 31 0.96 2.30 10.36
C LEU A 31 2.47 2.55 10.32
N GLU A 32 3.04 3.32 11.26
CA GLU A 32 4.49 3.52 11.34
C GLU A 32 5.23 2.20 11.47
N GLN A 33 4.75 1.30 12.34
CA GLN A 33 5.31 -0.03 12.49
C GLN A 33 5.17 -0.85 11.21
N LEU A 34 4.01 -0.80 10.55
CA LEU A 34 3.79 -1.49 9.28
C LEU A 34 4.76 -1.01 8.20
N VAL A 35 5.04 0.30 8.10
CA VAL A 35 6.03 0.83 7.15
C VAL A 35 7.42 0.30 7.48
N LYS A 36 7.83 0.36 8.76
CA LYS A 36 9.13 -0.13 9.25
C LYS A 36 9.35 -1.62 8.93
N ASP A 37 8.32 -2.44 9.05
CA ASP A 37 8.40 -3.90 8.83
C ASP A 37 8.48 -4.31 7.36
N ASN A 38 8.29 -3.37 6.42
CA ASN A 38 8.20 -3.65 4.99
C ASN A 38 9.19 -2.80 4.17
N GLN A 39 10.44 -2.74 4.62
CA GLN A 39 11.55 -2.00 3.98
C GLN A 39 12.46 -2.87 3.08
N ASP A 40 12.11 -4.14 2.86
CA ASP A 40 12.91 -5.05 2.02
C ASP A 40 12.66 -4.82 0.52
N PHE A 41 13.31 -3.80 -0.05
CA PHE A 41 13.19 -3.47 -1.46
C PHE A 41 13.90 -4.44 -2.41
N SER A 42 14.64 -5.42 -1.89
CA SER A 42 15.16 -6.51 -2.73
C SER A 42 14.03 -7.35 -3.35
N MET A 43 12.83 -7.29 -2.75
CA MET A 43 11.62 -7.93 -3.25
C MET A 43 10.99 -7.22 -4.44
N LEU A 44 11.41 -5.99 -4.78
CA LEU A 44 10.83 -5.17 -5.86
C LEU A 44 11.75 -5.15 -7.08
N TRP A 45 11.19 -4.84 -8.26
CA TRP A 45 12.04 -4.60 -9.42
C TRP A 45 12.74 -3.25 -9.33
N PRO A 46 13.99 -3.12 -9.82
CA PRO A 46 14.73 -1.85 -9.77
C PRO A 46 13.98 -0.65 -10.36
N ARG A 47 13.20 -0.86 -11.42
CA ARG A 47 12.42 0.20 -12.06
C ARG A 47 11.28 0.74 -11.18
N GLU A 48 10.83 -0.04 -10.19
CA GLU A 48 9.77 0.38 -9.26
C GLU A 48 10.21 1.56 -8.41
N ALA A 49 11.52 1.76 -8.21
CA ALA A 49 12.07 2.89 -7.48
C ALA A 49 11.66 4.25 -8.06
N ASN A 50 11.35 4.32 -9.37
CA ASN A 50 11.07 5.57 -10.08
C ASN A 50 9.79 5.50 -10.92
N ASP A 51 8.91 4.53 -10.67
CA ASP A 51 7.65 4.46 -11.40
C ASP A 51 6.64 5.50 -10.90
N GLN A 52 5.52 5.60 -11.63
CA GLN A 52 4.46 6.57 -11.34
C GLN A 52 3.24 5.92 -10.67
N LEU A 53 3.37 4.70 -10.16
CA LEU A 53 2.28 4.06 -9.44
C LEU A 53 2.12 4.78 -8.09
N ARG A 54 0.91 5.22 -7.79
CA ARG A 54 0.56 5.88 -6.52
C ARG A 54 0.51 4.92 -5.32
N ILE A 55 1.09 3.73 -5.46
CA ILE A 55 1.19 2.72 -4.42
C ILE A 55 2.57 2.87 -3.78
N PRO A 56 2.67 3.17 -2.47
CA PRO A 56 3.95 3.29 -1.79
C PRO A 56 4.77 1.99 -1.86
N LEU A 57 6.09 2.11 -1.93
CA LEU A 57 7.00 0.95 -2.04
C LEU A 57 6.85 -0.04 -0.89
N TRP A 58 6.69 0.44 0.36
CA TRP A 58 6.48 -0.43 1.51
C TRP A 58 5.20 -1.27 1.40
N LEU A 59 4.14 -0.74 0.78
CA LEU A 59 2.88 -1.46 0.59
C LEU A 59 3.02 -2.54 -0.47
N ARG A 60 3.87 -2.31 -1.47
CA ARG A 60 4.22 -3.31 -2.48
C ARG A 60 5.02 -4.47 -1.89
N VAL A 61 5.99 -4.16 -1.04
CA VAL A 61 6.74 -5.17 -0.27
C VAL A 61 5.77 -5.97 0.61
N TYR A 62 4.90 -5.30 1.35
CA TYR A 62 3.85 -5.95 2.13
C TYR A 62 2.99 -6.88 1.28
N TRP A 63 2.56 -6.44 0.10
CA TRP A 63 1.77 -7.26 -0.82
C TRP A 63 2.53 -8.51 -1.28
N ARG A 64 3.78 -8.36 -1.74
CA ARG A 64 4.60 -9.50 -2.20
C ARG A 64 4.91 -10.50 -1.08
N LYS A 65 5.10 -10.04 0.16
CA LYS A 65 5.29 -10.91 1.34
C LYS A 65 4.07 -11.76 1.63
N ASN A 66 2.87 -11.21 1.48
CA ASN A 66 1.61 -11.90 1.78
C ASN A 66 1.03 -12.67 0.59
N HIS A 67 1.53 -12.43 -0.62
CA HIS A 67 1.08 -13.07 -1.85
C HIS A 67 2.24 -13.62 -2.70
N PRO A 68 3.03 -14.58 -2.19
CA PRO A 68 4.13 -15.18 -2.92
C PRO A 68 3.68 -15.98 -4.16
N GLU A 69 2.41 -16.38 -4.22
CA GLU A 69 1.80 -17.09 -5.35
C GLU A 69 1.61 -16.20 -6.59
N ASN A 70 1.59 -14.88 -6.42
CA ASN A 70 1.34 -13.97 -7.52
C ASN A 70 2.55 -13.91 -8.46
N THR A 71 2.29 -14.19 -9.73
CA THR A 71 3.27 -13.93 -10.79
C THR A 71 3.15 -12.47 -11.18
N PHE A 72 4.15 -11.66 -10.87
CA PHE A 72 4.21 -10.27 -11.29
C PHE A 72 4.87 -10.24 -12.67
N PRO A 73 4.15 -9.95 -13.77
CA PRO A 73 4.76 -9.88 -15.08
C PRO A 73 5.48 -8.54 -15.20
N GLU A 74 6.77 -8.57 -15.49
CA GLU A 74 7.56 -7.34 -15.60
C GLU A 74 6.97 -6.40 -16.66
N HIS A 75 6.20 -6.83 -17.64
CA HIS A 75 5.67 -5.94 -18.68
C HIS A 75 4.23 -5.46 -18.45
N SER A 76 3.63 -5.72 -17.28
CA SER A 76 2.28 -5.24 -16.96
C SER A 76 2.25 -3.74 -16.63
N ALA A 77 1.24 -3.03 -17.11
CA ALA A 77 1.05 -1.59 -16.84
C ALA A 77 0.89 -1.26 -15.35
N SER A 78 0.28 -2.16 -14.55
CA SER A 78 0.15 -2.02 -13.09
C SER A 78 1.21 -2.78 -12.31
N LEU A 79 2.18 -3.39 -13.00
CA LEU A 79 3.17 -4.30 -12.42
C LEU A 79 2.57 -5.50 -11.66
N GLY A 80 1.29 -5.81 -11.90
CA GLY A 80 0.58 -6.92 -11.22
C GLY A 80 -0.03 -6.54 -9.88
N TYR A 81 0.02 -5.27 -9.46
CA TYR A 81 -0.68 -4.81 -8.26
C TYR A 81 -2.16 -4.57 -8.54
N PRO A 82 -3.07 -5.03 -7.66
CA PRO A 82 -4.49 -4.76 -7.80
C PRO A 82 -4.81 -3.30 -7.42
N MET A 83 -5.79 -2.70 -8.10
CA MET A 83 -6.22 -1.32 -7.84
C MET A 83 -6.69 -1.10 -6.39
N ALA A 84 -7.24 -2.13 -5.75
CA ALA A 84 -7.67 -2.09 -4.35
C ALA A 84 -6.54 -1.73 -3.36
N LEU A 85 -5.27 -1.84 -3.75
CA LEU A 85 -4.16 -1.37 -2.91
C LEU A 85 -4.14 0.16 -2.76
N LEU A 86 -4.66 0.92 -3.72
CA LEU A 86 -4.79 2.37 -3.59
C LEU A 86 -5.85 2.72 -2.53
N ASP A 87 -7.02 2.10 -2.62
CA ASP A 87 -8.10 2.28 -1.63
C ASP A 87 -7.65 1.87 -0.23
N LEU A 88 -6.91 0.74 -0.14
CA LEU A 88 -6.32 0.28 1.11
C LEU A 88 -5.32 1.29 1.67
N TYR A 89 -4.44 1.84 0.83
CA TYR A 89 -3.47 2.84 1.24
C TYR A 89 -4.17 4.11 1.77
N GLU A 90 -5.15 4.62 1.04
CA GLU A 90 -5.94 5.79 1.46
C GLU A 90 -6.63 5.54 2.81
N TRP A 91 -7.22 4.35 3.00
CA TRP A 91 -7.81 3.97 4.27
C TRP A 91 -6.78 3.90 5.40
N MET A 92 -5.60 3.30 5.16
CA MET A 92 -4.53 3.19 6.16
C MET A 92 -4.02 4.56 6.61
N VAL A 93 -3.83 5.49 5.68
CA VAL A 93 -3.40 6.87 5.99
C VAL A 93 -4.46 7.61 6.83
N ALA A 94 -5.74 7.35 6.58
CA ALA A 94 -6.85 7.91 7.37
C ALA A 94 -7.04 7.20 8.73
N HIS A 95 -6.62 5.95 8.87
CA HIS A 95 -6.83 5.09 10.04
C HIS A 95 -5.51 4.48 10.53
N GLN A 96 -4.56 5.32 10.91
CA GLN A 96 -3.18 4.89 11.17
C GLN A 96 -3.00 3.98 12.39
N ASP A 97 -4.01 3.90 13.25
CA ASP A 97 -4.09 2.91 14.33
C ASP A 97 -4.40 1.49 13.83
N LEU A 98 -4.80 1.34 12.55
CA LEU A 98 -5.16 0.10 11.88
C LEU A 98 -6.20 -0.75 12.63
N LYS A 99 -6.98 -0.12 13.51
CA LYS A 99 -8.06 -0.78 14.24
C LYS A 99 -9.19 -1.06 13.27
N ARG A 100 -9.67 -2.29 13.27
CA ARG A 100 -10.91 -2.66 12.59
C ARG A 100 -12.01 -1.76 13.14
N VAL A 101 -12.64 -0.97 12.28
CA VAL A 101 -13.95 -0.38 12.62
C VAL A 101 -14.88 -1.56 12.90
N GLU A 102 -15.27 -1.70 14.16
CA GLU A 102 -16.34 -2.62 14.53
C GLU A 102 -17.54 -2.23 13.67
N GLN A 103 -17.98 -3.14 12.79
CA GLN A 103 -19.19 -2.92 12.02
C GLN A 103 -20.31 -2.85 13.06
N VAL A 104 -20.74 -1.63 13.42
CA VAL A 104 -21.96 -1.46 14.20
C VAL A 104 -23.06 -2.04 13.32
N PRO A 105 -23.71 -3.16 13.70
CA PRO A 105 -24.77 -3.70 12.89
C PRO A 105 -25.84 -2.61 12.72
N PRO A 106 -26.45 -2.48 11.53
CA PRO A 106 -27.52 -1.52 11.35
C PRO A 106 -28.57 -1.77 12.43
N LYS A 107 -28.87 -0.72 13.21
CA LYS A 107 -29.93 -0.75 14.23
C LYS A 107 -31.16 -1.40 13.59
N PRO A 108 -31.69 -2.52 14.13
CA PRO A 108 -32.85 -3.16 13.55
C PRO A 108 -33.93 -2.11 13.31
N ALA A 109 -34.41 -2.01 12.07
CA ALA A 109 -35.55 -1.17 11.76
C ALA A 109 -36.66 -1.53 12.74
N ALA A 110 -37.12 -0.55 13.51
CA ALA A 110 -38.18 -0.76 14.49
C ALA A 110 -39.35 -1.47 13.78
N PRO A 111 -39.91 -2.56 14.35
CA PRO A 111 -41.05 -3.22 13.74
C PRO A 111 -42.16 -2.19 13.54
N GLY A 112 -42.66 -2.13 12.31
CA GLY A 112 -43.60 -1.13 11.83
C GLY A 112 -44.73 -0.91 12.83
N THR A 113 -45.01 0.36 13.10
CA THR A 113 -46.17 0.78 13.87
C THR A 113 -47.42 0.20 13.20
N PRO A 114 -48.24 -0.62 13.87
CA PRO A 114 -49.49 -1.07 13.30
C PRO A 114 -50.37 0.15 13.07
N GLY A 115 -50.84 0.33 11.84
CA GLY A 115 -51.85 1.32 11.51
C GLY A 115 -53.05 1.17 12.46
N LYS A 116 -53.42 2.28 13.11
CA LYS A 116 -54.65 2.37 13.91
C LYS A 116 -55.88 2.16 12.99
N PRO A 117 -57.00 1.66 13.54
CA PRO A 117 -58.15 1.16 12.78
C PRO A 117 -58.91 2.26 12.04
#